data_AF-A0A1H0ZGW2-F1
#
_entry.id   AF-A0A1H0ZGW2-F1
#
_cell.length_a   1.000
_cell.length_b   1.000
_cell.length_c   1.000
_cell.angle_alpha   90.00
_cell.angle_beta   90.00
_cell.angle_gamma   90.00
#
_symmetry.space_group_name_H-M   'P 1'
#
loop_
_entity.id
_entity.type
_entity.pdbx_description
1 polymer ?
#
loop_
_entity_poly.entity_id
_entity_poly.type
_entity_poly.pdbx_seq_one_letter_code
_entity_poly.pdbx_strand_id
1 'polypeptide(L)'
;MQPNDDPPPQPPVKPDPGDCCGGGCVTCVYDAYENALERYEQALAAWKARHGSAQERAEACRSDVSRDEVLPVMPRRDLRRSYTILRILYV
;
A
#
# COMPACT_ATOMS: atom_id res chain seq x y z
N MET A 1 -13.50 -26.87 -10.33
CA MET A 1 -13.60 -25.90 -9.23
C MET A 1 -12.26 -25.22 -9.09
N GLN A 2 -12.10 -23.96 -9.50
CA GLN A 2 -10.93 -23.20 -9.07
C GLN A 2 -11.14 -22.84 -7.60
N PRO A 3 -10.16 -23.10 -6.73
CA PRO A 3 -10.25 -22.67 -5.34
C PRO A 3 -10.37 -21.15 -5.31
N ASN A 4 -11.06 -20.62 -4.31
CA ASN A 4 -11.23 -19.19 -4.12
C ASN A 4 -9.88 -18.55 -3.79
N ASP A 5 -9.06 -18.35 -4.82
CA ASP A 5 -7.97 -17.39 -4.79
C ASP A 5 -8.67 -16.02 -4.82
N ASP A 6 -9.14 -15.52 -3.67
CA ASP A 6 -9.65 -14.16 -3.48
C ASP A 6 -8.55 -13.18 -3.92
N PRO A 7 -8.50 -12.75 -5.20
CA PRO A 7 -7.41 -11.94 -5.66
C PRO A 7 -7.61 -10.53 -5.08
N PRO A 8 -6.53 -9.77 -4.86
CA PRO A 8 -6.68 -8.38 -4.48
C PRO A 8 -7.55 -7.68 -5.54
N PRO A 9 -8.47 -6.79 -5.12
CA PRO A 9 -9.17 -5.94 -6.06
C PRO A 9 -8.14 -5.16 -6.89
N GLN A 10 -8.45 -4.86 -8.15
CA GLN A 10 -7.57 -4.09 -9.01
C GLN A 10 -7.93 -2.60 -8.94
N PRO A 11 -6.94 -1.70 -8.86
CA PRO A 11 -7.22 -0.27 -8.85
C PRO A 11 -7.82 0.17 -10.19
N PRO A 12 -8.73 1.16 -10.18
CA PRO A 12 -9.23 1.74 -11.42
C PRO A 12 -8.10 2.42 -12.19
N VAL A 13 -8.20 2.40 -13.52
CA VAL A 13 -7.23 3.08 -14.40
C VAL A 13 -7.47 4.58 -14.34
N LYS A 14 -6.40 5.35 -14.09
CA LYS A 14 -6.48 6.81 -14.08
C LYS A 14 -6.78 7.33 -15.49
N PRO A 15 -7.81 8.18 -15.68
CA PRO A 15 -8.10 8.77 -16.98
C PRO A 15 -6.98 9.72 -17.41
N ASP A 16 -6.72 9.77 -18.72
CA ASP A 16 -5.76 10.70 -19.32
C ASP A 16 -6.39 12.10 -19.47
N PRO A 17 -5.60 13.18 -19.50
CA PRO A 17 -6.11 14.51 -19.86
C PRO A 17 -6.87 14.55 -21.19
N GLY A 18 -6.56 13.68 -22.15
CA GLY A 18 -7.26 13.55 -23.43
C GLY A 18 -8.67 12.94 -23.34
N ASP A 19 -8.98 12.18 -22.27
CA ASP A 19 -10.33 11.69 -22.00
C ASP A 19 -11.24 12.77 -21.41
N CYS A 20 -10.66 13.89 -20.98
CA CYS A 20 -11.42 15.03 -20.48
C CYS A 20 -12.10 15.77 -21.64
N CYS A 21 -13.42 15.64 -21.74
CA CYS A 21 -14.23 16.37 -22.72
C CYS A 21 -14.33 17.89 -22.44
N GLY A 22 -13.65 18.41 -21.41
CA GLY A 22 -13.54 19.86 -21.14
C GLY A 22 -14.85 20.59 -20.80
N GLY A 23 -15.92 19.86 -20.48
CA GLY A 23 -17.25 20.41 -20.15
C GLY A 23 -18.38 20.01 -21.11
N GLY A 24 -18.11 19.22 -22.15
CA GLY A 24 -19.13 18.75 -23.10
C GLY A 24 -19.90 17.49 -22.68
N CYS A 25 -19.46 16.77 -21.63
CA CYS A 25 -20.09 15.53 -21.18
C CYS A 25 -21.03 15.75 -19.98
N VAL A 26 -22.05 14.89 -19.87
CA VAL A 26 -23.02 14.88 -18.75
C VAL A 26 -22.38 14.45 -17.42
N THR A 27 -21.28 13.70 -17.47
CA THR A 27 -20.52 13.25 -16.30
C THR A 27 -19.03 13.47 -16.55
N CYS A 28 -18.33 14.08 -15.59
CA CYS A 28 -16.88 14.24 -15.65
C CYS A 28 -16.21 12.88 -15.48
N VAL A 29 -15.24 12.58 -16.36
CA VAL A 29 -14.47 11.33 -16.28
C VAL A 29 -13.69 11.21 -14.97
N TYR A 30 -13.22 12.35 -14.43
CA TYR A 30 -12.52 12.38 -13.15
C TYR A 30 -13.45 12.06 -11.99
N ASP A 31 -14.68 12.61 -11.96
CA ASP A 31 -15.65 12.30 -10.91
C ASP A 31 -16.06 10.82 -10.92
N ALA A 32 -16.23 10.24 -12.13
CA ALA A 32 -16.50 8.81 -12.28
C ALA A 32 -15.33 7.95 -11.79
N TYR A 33 -14.10 8.37 -12.09
CA TYR A 33 -12.88 7.72 -11.60
C TYR A 33 -12.76 7.81 -10.08
N GLU A 34 -12.99 8.97 -9.47
CA GLU A 34 -12.95 9.15 -8.02
C GLU A 34 -13.97 8.25 -7.34
N ASN A 35 -15.21 8.19 -7.85
CA ASN A 35 -16.22 7.29 -7.29
C ASN A 35 -15.83 5.80 -7.42
N ALA A 36 -15.20 5.41 -8.52
CA ALA A 36 -14.67 4.06 -8.68
C ALA A 36 -13.51 3.78 -7.72
N LEU A 37 -12.66 4.78 -7.46
CA LEU A 37 -11.55 4.72 -6.52
C LEU A 37 -12.05 4.50 -5.09
N GLU A 38 -13.07 5.24 -4.65
CA GLU A 38 -13.67 5.08 -3.32
C GLU A 38 -14.20 3.65 -3.12
N ARG A 39 -14.92 3.10 -4.10
CA ARG A 39 -15.42 1.71 -4.05
C ARG A 39 -14.28 0.70 -4.00
N TYR A 40 -13.22 0.95 -4.77
CA TYR A 40 -12.03 0.13 -4.77
C TYR A 40 -11.35 0.13 -3.39
N GLU A 41 -11.18 1.30 -2.76
CA GLU A 41 -10.56 1.41 -1.44
C GLU A 41 -11.35 0.66 -0.36
N GLN A 42 -12.68 0.76 -0.40
CA GLN A 42 -13.56 0.00 0.50
C GLN A 42 -13.41 -1.52 0.29
N ALA A 43 -13.40 -1.97 -0.96
CA ALA A 43 -13.20 -3.37 -1.30
C ALA A 43 -11.80 -3.86 -0.86
N LEU A 44 -10.77 -3.04 -1.06
CA LEU A 44 -9.40 -3.32 -0.66
C LEU A 44 -9.27 -3.37 0.86
N ALA A 45 -9.94 -2.50 1.61
CA ALA A 45 -9.95 -2.52 3.07
C ALA A 45 -10.63 -3.79 3.59
N ALA A 46 -11.78 -4.17 3.01
CA ALA A 46 -12.46 -5.42 3.37
C ALA A 46 -11.61 -6.66 3.02
N TRP A 47 -10.91 -6.63 1.89
CA TRP A 47 -9.99 -7.70 1.50
C TRP A 47 -8.77 -7.75 2.44
N LYS A 48 -8.17 -6.60 2.76
CA LYS A 48 -7.09 -6.48 3.75
C LYS A 48 -7.51 -6.97 5.13
N ALA A 49 -8.74 -6.73 5.58
CA ALA A 49 -9.22 -7.27 6.85
C ALA A 49 -9.26 -8.80 6.87
N ARG A 50 -9.58 -9.44 5.73
CA ARG A 50 -9.51 -10.91 5.55
C ARG A 50 -8.07 -11.42 5.44
N HIS A 51 -7.17 -10.62 4.87
CA HIS A 51 -5.79 -10.99 4.55
C HIS A 51 -4.71 -10.27 5.39
N GLY A 52 -5.08 -9.67 6.53
CA GLY A 52 -4.29 -8.64 7.23
C GLY A 52 -2.89 -9.06 7.65
N SER A 53 -2.69 -10.34 7.97
CA SER A 53 -1.36 -10.88 8.30
C SER A 53 -0.48 -11.15 7.06
N ALA A 54 -1.08 -11.43 5.91
CA ALA A 54 -0.37 -11.73 4.67
C ALA A 54 0.04 -10.44 3.92
N GLN A 55 -0.84 -9.44 3.89
CA GLN A 55 -0.58 -8.14 3.26
C GLN A 55 0.47 -7.33 4.01
N GLU A 56 0.40 -7.24 5.34
CA GLU A 56 1.35 -6.45 6.13
C GLU A 56 2.76 -7.04 6.05
N ARG A 57 2.89 -8.38 5.99
CA ARG A 57 4.16 -9.07 5.71
C ARG A 57 4.63 -8.88 4.27
N ALA A 58 3.73 -8.89 3.29
CA ALA A 58 4.08 -8.70 1.88
C ALA A 58 4.44 -7.24 1.56
N GLU A 59 3.78 -6.26 2.16
CA GLU A 59 4.06 -4.82 2.00
C GLU A 59 5.29 -4.41 2.81
N ALA A 60 5.52 -4.99 3.99
CA ALA A 60 6.80 -4.87 4.68
C ALA A 60 7.94 -5.39 3.80
N CYS A 61 7.77 -6.58 3.22
CA CYS A 61 8.79 -7.16 2.32
C CYS A 61 8.95 -6.36 1.00
N ARG A 62 7.89 -5.71 0.50
CA ARG A 62 7.95 -4.80 -0.66
C ARG A 62 8.64 -3.47 -0.34
N SER A 63 8.40 -2.91 0.85
CA SER A 63 8.99 -1.64 1.29
C SER A 63 10.46 -1.79 1.71
N ASP A 64 10.89 -2.97 2.16
CA ASP A 64 12.31 -3.31 2.33
C ASP A 64 13.06 -3.45 0.99
N VAL A 65 12.37 -3.72 -0.13
CA VAL A 65 12.97 -3.82 -1.48
C VAL A 65 13.04 -2.46 -2.21
N SER A 66 12.21 -1.48 -1.85
CA SER A 66 12.05 -0.25 -2.65
C SER A 66 12.87 0.96 -2.15
N ARG A 67 13.70 0.81 -1.11
CA ARG A 67 14.54 1.90 -0.55
C ARG A 67 16.03 1.70 -0.86
N ASP A 68 16.36 1.31 -2.09
CA ASP A 68 17.77 1.24 -2.53
C ASP A 68 18.18 2.39 -3.48
N GLU A 69 17.28 3.30 -3.86
CA GLU A 69 17.66 4.48 -4.64
C GLU A 69 17.31 5.81 -3.95
N VAL A 70 18.38 6.54 -3.63
CA VAL A 70 18.49 7.95 -3.28
C VAL A 70 18.69 8.27 -1.78
N LEU A 71 19.97 8.22 -1.40
CA LEU A 71 20.71 9.00 -0.39
C LEU A 71 20.81 8.47 1.06
N PRO A 72 21.99 8.64 1.70
CA PRO A 72 22.44 7.85 2.85
C PRO A 72 21.80 8.34 4.15
N VAL A 73 20.62 7.82 4.49
CA VAL A 73 20.05 8.01 5.83
C VAL A 73 20.28 6.75 6.65
N MET A 74 21.28 6.86 7.51
CA MET A 74 21.64 6.05 8.67
C MET A 74 20.57 5.01 9.10
N PRO A 75 20.96 3.74 9.32
CA PRO A 75 20.04 2.67 9.66
C PRO A 75 19.34 2.91 11.01
N ARG A 76 18.01 2.76 11.02
CA ARG A 76 17.21 2.80 12.25
C ARG A 76 17.61 1.65 13.18
N ARG A 77 18.38 2.01 14.21
CA ARG A 77 18.45 1.44 15.58
C ARG A 77 17.89 0.01 15.74
N ASP A 78 18.82 -0.93 15.80
CA ASP A 78 18.69 -2.17 16.57
C ASP A 78 18.50 -1.81 18.06
N LEU A 79 17.24 -1.62 18.47
CA LEU A 79 16.90 -1.35 19.87
C LEU A 79 16.95 -2.63 20.74
N ARG A 80 17.46 -3.75 20.21
CA ARG A 80 17.61 -5.03 20.93
C ARG A 80 19.05 -5.28 21.38
N ARG A 81 20.04 -4.61 20.78
CA ARG A 81 21.46 -4.66 21.18
C ARG A 81 21.80 -3.75 22.37
N SER A 82 21.07 -2.65 22.54
CA SER A 82 21.39 -1.63 23.55
C SER A 82 20.99 -2.02 24.98
N TYR A 83 19.92 -2.81 25.16
CA TYR A 83 19.45 -3.23 26.49
C TYR A 83 20.28 -4.37 27.10
N THR A 84 20.95 -5.17 26.28
CA THR A 84 21.85 -6.24 26.76
C THR A 84 23.16 -5.67 27.31
N ILE A 85 23.72 -4.62 26.68
CA ILE A 85 24.96 -3.99 27.14
C ILE A 85 24.73 -3.23 28.47
N LEU A 86 23.60 -2.55 28.62
CA LEU A 86 23.29 -1.82 29.86
C LEU A 86 23.13 -2.74 31.09
N ARG A 87 22.70 -3.99 30.90
CA ARG A 87 22.50 -4.97 31.99
C ARG A 87 23.80 -5.65 32.46
N ILE A 88 24.86 -5.64 31.65
CA ILE A 88 26.16 -6.22 32.03
C ILE A 88 26.97 -5.26 32.90
N LEU A 89 26.79 -3.95 32.72
CA LEU A 89 27.49 -2.93 33.52
C LEU A 89 26.77 -2.56 34.83
N TYR A 90 25.52 -2.98 34.99
CA TYR A 90 24.68 -2.72 36.18
C TYR A 90 24.37 -4.01 37.00
N VAL A 91 25.15 -5.07 36.81
CA VAL A 91 25.21 -6.26 37.69
C VAL A 91 26.55 -6.26 38.42
#